data_AF-A0A961RK05-F1
#
_entry.id   AF-A0A961RK05-F1
#
_cell.length_a   1.000
_cell.length_b   1.000
_cell.length_c   1.000
_cell.angle_alpha   90.00
_cell.angle_beta   90.00
_cell.angle_gamma   90.00
#
_symmetry.space_group_name_H-M   'P 1'
#
loop_
_entity.id
_entity.type
_entity.pdbx_description
1 polymer ?
#
loop_
_entity_poly.entity_id
_entity_poly.type
_entity_poly.pdbx_seq_one_letter_code
_entity_poly.pdbx_strand_id
1 'polypeptide(L)' 'MGNVVLGYQTTLREKLEFSGIGVHSGQPVTMTLLPAEANTGIVFNVTCPKNGQN' A
#
# COMPACT_ATOMS: atom_id res chain seq x y z
N MET A 1 -14.51 -34.76 -4.18
CA MET A 1 -14.11 -33.85 -3.08
C MET A 1 -12.98 -32.98 -3.61
N GLY A 2 -13.22 -31.68 -3.74
CA GLY A 2 -12.28 -30.74 -4.37
C GLY A 2 -11.04 -30.51 -3.50
N ASN A 3 -9.88 -30.42 -4.15
CA ASN A 3 -8.60 -30.15 -3.52
C ASN A 3 -8.65 -28.76 -2.86
N VAL A 4 -8.62 -28.70 -1.52
CA VAL A 4 -8.62 -27.44 -0.79
C VAL A 4 -7.21 -26.88 -0.83
N VAL A 5 -6.99 -25.87 -1.67
CA VAL A 5 -5.78 -25.05 -1.57
C VAL A 5 -5.94 -24.22 -0.29
N LEU A 6 -5.28 -24.64 0.79
CA LEU A 6 -5.13 -23.83 2.00
C LEU A 6 -4.20 -22.66 1.68
N GLY A 7 -4.76 -21.56 1.17
CA GLY A 7 -4.01 -20.32 0.98
C GLY A 7 -3.87 -19.59 2.31
N TYR A 8 -2.64 -19.52 2.86
CA TYR A 8 -2.36 -18.63 3.98
C TYR A 8 -2.37 -17.18 3.51
N GLN A 9 -2.90 -16.30 4.35
CA GLN A 9 -2.77 -14.87 4.09
C GLN A 9 -1.31 -14.45 4.21
N THR A 10 -0.90 -13.56 3.33
CA THR A 10 0.47 -13.04 3.27
C THR A 10 0.46 -11.54 3.44
N THR A 11 1.49 -11.03 4.12
CA THR A 11 1.78 -9.61 4.25
C THR A 11 3.27 -9.36 4.01
N LEU A 12 3.70 -8.09 4.01
CA LEU A 12 5.11 -7.76 3.85
C LEU A 12 5.93 -8.17 5.07
N ARG A 13 7.19 -8.56 4.85
CA ARG A 13 8.12 -8.88 5.95
C ARG A 13 8.53 -7.64 6.75
N GLU A 14 8.70 -6.52 6.07
CA GLU A 14 9.16 -5.25 6.64
C GLU A 14 8.61 -4.06 5.84
N LYS A 15 8.84 -2.84 6.33
CA LYS A 15 8.48 -1.60 5.63
C LYS A 15 9.30 -1.46 4.35
N LEU A 16 8.65 -1.13 3.24
CA LEU A 16 9.32 -0.70 2.00
C LEU A 16 8.96 0.73 1.65
N GLU A 17 9.91 1.46 1.08
CA GLU A 17 9.75 2.85 0.65
C GLU A 17 10.14 3.03 -0.81
N PHE A 18 9.32 3.78 -1.55
CA PHE A 18 9.50 4.07 -2.95
C PHE A 18 9.35 5.57 -3.18
N SER A 19 10.15 6.12 -4.07
CA SER A 19 10.03 7.50 -4.55
C SER A 19 9.87 7.51 -6.07
N GLY A 20 9.00 8.37 -6.58
CA GLY A 20 8.71 8.44 -8.01
C GLY A 20 7.89 9.67 -8.41
N ILE A 21 7.42 9.67 -9.65
CA ILE A 21 6.60 10.75 -10.23
C ILE A 21 5.19 10.22 -10.51
N GLY A 22 4.17 10.95 -10.06
CA GLY A 22 2.77 10.63 -10.37
C GLY A 22 2.47 10.80 -11.85
N VAL A 23 2.05 9.74 -12.54
CA VAL A 23 1.90 9.72 -14.01
C VAL A 23 0.88 10.72 -14.56
N HIS A 24 -0.12 11.11 -13.77
CA HIS A 24 -1.13 12.10 -14.17
C HIS A 24 -0.85 13.50 -13.63
N SER A 25 -0.26 13.62 -12.44
CA SER A 25 0.01 14.93 -11.81
C SER A 25 1.36 15.53 -12.20
N GLY A 26 2.30 14.69 -12.64
CA GLY A 26 3.71 15.07 -12.84
C GLY A 26 4.44 15.42 -11.53
N GLN A 27 3.82 15.22 -10.37
CA GLN A 27 4.38 15.64 -9.08
C GLN A 27 5.22 14.52 -8.44
N PRO A 28 6.30 14.88 -7.69
CA PRO A 28 7.03 13.91 -6.89
C PRO A 28 6.15 13.33 -5.79
N VAL A 29 6.28 12.03 -5.56
CA VAL A 29 5.55 11.30 -4.52
C VAL A 29 6.47 10.30 -3.84
N THR A 30 6.23 10.09 -2.55
CA THR A 30 6.83 9.00 -1.77
C THR A 30 5.72 8.07 -1.32
N MET A 31 5.89 6.77 -1.55
CA MET A 31 4.96 5.73 -1.15
C MET A 31 5.65 4.78 -0.17
N THR A 32 4.98 4.47 0.93
CA THR A 32 5.42 3.47 1.89
C THR A 32 4.45 2.30 1.88
N LEU A 33 4.97 1.07 1.79
CA LEU A 33 4.20 -0.14 2.02
C LEU A 33 4.55 -0.71 3.40
N LEU A 34 3.52 -1.04 4.17
CA LEU A 34 3.65 -1.53 5.55
C LEU A 34 3.10 -2.96 5.65
N PRO A 35 3.68 -3.81 6.53
CA PRO A 35 3.01 -5.01 6.99
C PRO A 35 1.65 -4.67 7.62
N ALA A 36 0.73 -5.62 7.55
CA ALA A 36 -0.62 -5.51 8.08
C ALA A 36 -1.09 -6.86 8.62
N GLU A 37 -1.97 -6.81 9.63
CA GLU A 37 -2.56 -7.98 10.28
C GLU A 37 -3.44 -8.78 9.30
N ALA A 38 -3.67 -10.06 9.62
CA ALA A 38 -4.58 -10.90 8.86
C ALA A 38 -5.99 -10.29 8.79
N ASN A 39 -6.65 -10.49 7.65
CA ASN A 39 -7.98 -9.99 7.28
C ASN A 39 -8.08 -8.47 7.07
N THR A 40 -6.96 -7.73 7.11
CA THR A 40 -6.96 -6.28 6.82
C THR A 40 -7.33 -5.99 5.36
N GLY A 41 -6.95 -6.87 4.43
CA GLY A 41 -7.03 -6.60 3.00
C GLY A 41 -5.97 -5.59 2.56
N ILE A 42 -6.23 -4.84 1.48
CA ILE A 42 -5.32 -3.81 0.96
C ILE A 42 -5.94 -2.44 1.24
N VAL A 43 -5.22 -1.61 2.00
CA VAL A 43 -5.66 -0.26 2.39
C VAL A 43 -4.67 0.77 1.84
N PHE A 44 -5.20 1.76 1.12
CA PHE A 44 -4.42 2.92 0.68
C PHE A 44 -4.66 4.09 1.65
N ASN A 45 -3.58 4.63 2.22
CA ASN A 45 -3.63 5.84 3.04
C ASN A 45 -2.93 6.99 2.31
N VAL A 46 -3.66 8.07 2.02
CA VAL A 46 -3.11 9.25 1.32
C VAL A 46 -2.72 10.28 2.38
N THR A 47 -1.42 10.49 2.54
CA THR A 47 -0.86 11.39 3.57
C THR A 47 -0.56 12.80 3.07
N CYS A 48 -0.65 13.06 1.77
CA CYS A 48 -0.48 14.40 1.24
C CYS A 48 -1.72 15.27 1.54
N PRO A 49 -1.54 16.57 1.86
CA PRO A 49 -2.67 17.46 2.08
C PRO A 49 -3.42 17.66 0.76
N LYS A 50 -4.74 17.48 0.80
CA LYS A 50 -5.62 17.87 -0.33
C LYS A 50 -5.50 19.38 -0.49
N ASN A 51 -4.89 19.84 -1.58
CA ASN A 51 -4.86 21.23 -2.06
C ASN A 51 -4.73 22.34 -0.99
N GLY A 52 -3.50 22.80 -0.72
CA GLY A 52 -3.24 24.20 -0.35
C GLY A 52 -3.94 24.77 0.88
N GLN A 53 -4.02 24.03 1.99
CA GLN A 53 -4.36 24.60 3.29
C GLN A 53 -3.23 24.26 4.27
N ASN A 54 -2.38 25.26 4.52
CA ASN A 54 -1.67 25.47 5.77
C ASN A 54 -2.57 26.31 6.68
#